data_AF-A0A077K7J6-F1
#
_entry.id   AF-A0A077K7J6-F1
#
_cell.length_a   1.000
_cell.length_b   1.000
_cell.length_c   1.000
_cell.angle_alpha   90.00
_cell.angle_beta   90.00
_cell.angle_gamma   90.00
#
_symmetry.space_group_name_H-M   'P 1'
#
loop_
_entity.id
_entity.type
_entity.pdbx_description
1 polymer ?
#
loop_
_entity_poly.entity_id
_entity_poly.type
_entity_poly.pdbx_seq_one_letter_code
_entity_poly.pdbx_strand_id
1 'polypeptide(L)'
;MKNLFKEAHKLTKEIKKEFSEVDYKAQFAICLSYLQKKDIITWNDVATACEDATGDLGMTDYYVNNWQKGQHNRTYIELRWYRKGKCKQIILCGYWDNNKNIYVPENKYKKQYDVIKKEYV
;
A
#
# COMPACT_ATOMS: atom_id res chain seq x y z
N MET A 1 -13.30 10.32 -2.90
CA MET A 1 -13.84 10.68 -4.24
C MET A 1 -13.66 12.15 -4.61
N LYS A 2 -14.16 13.16 -3.86
CA LYS A 2 -14.07 14.58 -4.29
C LYS A 2 -12.64 15.08 -4.59
N ASN A 3 -11.63 14.63 -3.84
CA ASN A 3 -10.23 15.02 -4.09
C ASN A 3 -9.65 14.36 -5.34
N LEU A 4 -9.96 13.08 -5.57
CA LEU A 4 -9.49 12.33 -6.74
C LEU A 4 -10.02 12.93 -8.05
N PHE A 5 -11.28 13.37 -8.09
CA PHE A 5 -11.82 14.10 -9.25
C PHE A 5 -11.11 15.45 -9.46
N LYS A 6 -10.82 16.19 -8.39
CA LYS A 6 -10.10 17.48 -8.49
C LYS A 6 -8.68 17.29 -9.02
N GLU A 7 -7.96 16.30 -8.53
CA GLU A 7 -6.61 15.98 -8.99
C GLU A 7 -6.60 15.49 -10.44
N ALA A 8 -7.53 14.61 -10.81
CA ALA A 8 -7.69 14.17 -12.20
C ALA A 8 -7.91 15.38 -13.12
N HIS A 9 -8.78 16.31 -12.70
CA HIS A 9 -9.11 17.50 -13.49
C HIS A 9 -7.92 18.46 -13.62
N LYS A 10 -7.09 18.57 -12.58
CA LYS A 10 -5.85 19.36 -12.61
C LYS A 10 -4.85 18.77 -13.62
N LEU A 11 -4.57 17.46 -13.53
CA LEU A 11 -3.67 16.77 -14.46
C LEU A 11 -4.17 16.88 -15.91
N THR A 12 -5.46 16.70 -16.15
CA THR A 12 -6.03 16.84 -17.50
C THR A 12 -5.86 18.25 -18.06
N LYS A 13 -6.00 19.29 -17.23
CA LYS A 13 -5.77 20.69 -17.67
C LYS A 13 -4.31 20.95 -18.02
N GLU A 14 -3.38 20.43 -17.23
CA GLU A 14 -1.94 20.55 -17.50
C GLU A 14 -1.58 19.88 -18.83
N ILE A 15 -2.05 18.65 -19.05
CA ILE A 15 -1.82 17.91 -20.31
C ILE A 15 -2.46 18.61 -21.50
N LYS A 16 -3.71 19.10 -21.39
CA LYS A 16 -4.38 19.83 -22.49
C LYS A 16 -3.69 21.16 -22.82
N LYS A 17 -3.01 21.78 -21.85
CA LYS A 17 -2.25 23.02 -22.07
C LYS A 17 -0.99 22.76 -22.89
N GLU A 18 -0.35 21.60 -22.67
CA GLU A 18 0.87 21.18 -23.37
C GLU A 18 0.54 20.54 -24.73
N PHE A 19 -0.54 19.75 -24.79
CA PHE A 19 -1.03 19.02 -25.96
C PHE A 19 -2.47 19.43 -26.28
N SER A 20 -2.60 20.52 -27.03
CA SER A 20 -3.88 21.18 -27.32
C SER A 20 -4.86 20.32 -28.13
N GLU A 21 -4.39 19.28 -28.80
CA GLU A 21 -5.14 18.37 -29.66
C GLU A 21 -5.87 17.26 -28.89
N VAL A 22 -5.47 17.00 -27.64
CA VAL A 22 -5.99 15.87 -26.86
C VAL A 22 -7.47 16.06 -26.51
N ASP A 23 -8.31 15.04 -26.69
CA ASP A 23 -9.72 15.10 -26.24
C ASP A 23 -9.78 15.16 -24.71
N TYR A 24 -10.41 16.22 -24.19
CA TYR A 24 -10.41 16.47 -22.75
C TYR A 24 -11.14 15.38 -21.97
N LYS A 25 -12.23 14.83 -22.51
CA LYS A 25 -13.03 13.80 -21.82
C LYS A 25 -12.27 12.48 -21.77
N ALA A 26 -11.67 12.07 -22.87
CA ALA A 26 -10.83 10.88 -22.93
C ALA A 26 -9.64 11.00 -21.98
N GLN A 27 -8.92 12.14 -22.01
CA GLN A 27 -7.78 12.36 -21.12
C GLN A 27 -8.18 12.42 -19.65
N PHE A 28 -9.33 13.01 -19.34
CA PHE A 28 -9.86 12.99 -17.98
C PHE A 28 -10.14 11.58 -17.48
N ALA A 29 -10.77 10.73 -18.31
CA ALA A 29 -11.00 9.33 -17.95
C ALA A 29 -9.68 8.57 -17.72
N ILE A 30 -8.65 8.83 -18.54
CA ILE A 30 -7.31 8.26 -18.37
C ILE A 30 -6.71 8.72 -17.03
N CYS A 31 -6.64 10.02 -16.76
CA CYS A 31 -6.12 10.57 -15.50
C CYS A 31 -6.88 10.04 -14.28
N LEU A 32 -8.21 9.91 -14.39
CA LEU A 32 -9.04 9.37 -13.33
C LEU A 32 -8.70 7.89 -13.05
N SER A 33 -8.61 7.07 -14.10
CA SER A 33 -8.23 5.66 -13.97
C SER A 33 -6.81 5.48 -13.43
N TYR A 34 -5.89 6.36 -13.81
CA TYR A 34 -4.52 6.36 -13.31
C TYR A 34 -4.47 6.65 -11.81
N LEU A 35 -5.18 7.70 -11.36
CA LEU A 35 -5.26 8.03 -9.94
C LEU A 35 -6.01 6.96 -9.13
N GLN A 36 -7.07 6.36 -9.69
CA GLN A 36 -7.75 5.23 -9.04
C GLN A 36 -6.85 4.01 -8.88
N LYS A 37 -6.02 3.70 -9.88
CA LYS A 37 -5.02 2.63 -9.76
C LYS A 37 -3.96 2.95 -8.72
N LYS A 38 -3.58 4.22 -8.56
CA LYS A 38 -2.65 4.66 -7.53
C LYS A 38 -3.19 4.44 -6.10
N ASP A 39 -4.51 4.49 -5.92
CA ASP A 39 -5.15 4.19 -4.63
C ASP A 39 -5.23 2.68 -4.34
N ILE A 40 -5.02 1.81 -5.34
CA ILE A 40 -4.98 0.36 -5.15
C ILE A 40 -3.57 -0.02 -4.72
N ILE A 41 -3.43 -0.46 -3.47
CA ILE A 41 -2.17 -0.96 -2.94
C ILE A 41 -2.01 -2.40 -3.40
N THR A 42 -0.95 -2.64 -4.15
CA THR A 42 -0.55 -3.95 -4.63
C THR A 42 0.35 -4.65 -3.61
N TRP A 43 0.59 -5.95 -3.81
CA TRP A 43 1.55 -6.70 -3.00
C TRP A 43 2.95 -6.10 -3.04
N ASN A 44 3.38 -5.57 -4.18
CA ASN A 44 4.69 -4.91 -4.31
C ASN A 44 4.76 -3.64 -3.46
N ASP A 45 3.68 -2.85 -3.43
CA ASP A 45 3.62 -1.65 -2.59
C ASP A 45 3.71 -2.02 -1.10
N VAL A 46 3.04 -3.09 -0.69
CA VAL A 46 3.17 -3.64 0.67
C VAL A 46 4.60 -4.09 0.95
N ALA A 47 5.25 -4.79 0.02
CA ALA A 47 6.63 -5.25 0.17
C ALA A 47 7.61 -4.08 0.30
N THR A 48 7.50 -3.06 -0.55
CA THR A 48 8.29 -1.83 -0.45
C THR A 48 8.06 -1.12 0.88
N ALA A 49 6.81 -1.02 1.34
CA ALA A 49 6.50 -0.43 2.65
C ALA A 49 7.14 -1.21 3.82
N CYS A 50 7.26 -2.53 3.69
CA CYS A 50 7.94 -3.36 4.70
C CYS A 50 9.46 -3.16 4.68
N GLU A 51 10.06 -3.02 3.49
CA GLU A 51 11.48 -2.71 3.35
C GLU A 51 11.82 -1.38 4.01
N ASP A 52 11.05 -0.33 3.70
CA ASP A 52 11.13 0.97 4.33
C ASP A 52 11.01 0.87 5.86
N ALA A 53 9.94 0.23 6.35
CA ALA A 53 9.69 0.09 7.78
C ALA A 53 10.78 -0.73 8.49
N THR A 54 11.41 -1.67 7.79
CA THR A 54 12.54 -2.45 8.32
C THR A 54 13.71 -1.53 8.63
N GLY A 55 14.04 -0.63 7.69
CA GLY A 55 15.06 0.39 7.88
C GLY A 55 14.70 1.38 8.99
N ASP A 56 13.49 1.94 8.94
CA ASP A 56 13.00 2.97 9.88
C ASP A 56 12.99 2.46 11.34
N LEU A 57 12.67 1.19 11.56
CA LEU A 57 12.57 0.58 12.90
C LEU A 57 13.82 -0.20 13.33
N GLY A 58 14.88 -0.22 12.51
CA GLY A 58 16.12 -0.95 12.81
C GLY A 58 15.94 -2.48 12.85
N MET A 59 14.96 -3.00 12.11
CA MET A 59 14.78 -4.43 11.91
C MET A 59 15.79 -4.94 10.86
N THR A 60 15.95 -6.25 10.73
CA THR A 60 16.96 -6.81 9.79
C THR A 60 16.34 -7.43 8.54
N ASP A 61 15.06 -7.78 8.62
CA ASP A 61 14.36 -8.54 7.60
C ASP A 61 12.85 -8.31 7.74
N TYR A 62 12.09 -8.68 6.70
CA TYR A 62 10.64 -8.67 6.72
C TYR A 62 10.06 -9.93 6.11
N TYR A 63 8.84 -10.24 6.50
CA TYR A 63 8.05 -11.31 5.93
C TYR A 63 6.77 -10.72 5.35
N VAL A 64 6.61 -10.88 4.04
CA VAL A 64 5.40 -10.50 3.32
C VAL A 64 4.96 -11.70 2.50
N ASN A 65 3.81 -12.27 2.84
CA ASN A 65 3.32 -13.47 2.19
C ASN A 65 1.87 -13.32 1.78
N ASN A 66 1.60 -13.57 0.50
CA ASN A 66 0.24 -13.56 -0.01
C ASN A 66 -0.44 -14.91 0.19
N TRP A 67 -1.59 -14.89 0.83
CA TRP A 67 -2.43 -16.05 1.10
C TRP A 67 -3.79 -15.86 0.43
N GLN A 68 -4.11 -16.73 -0.52
CA GLN A 68 -5.38 -16.72 -1.25
C GLN A 68 -6.10 -18.06 -1.06
N LYS A 69 -7.30 -18.02 -0.47
CA LYS A 69 -8.15 -19.21 -0.29
C LYS A 69 -9.63 -18.83 -0.28
N GLY A 70 -10.41 -19.45 -1.15
CA GLY A 70 -11.84 -19.16 -1.29
C GLY A 70 -12.07 -17.68 -1.59
N GLN A 71 -12.88 -17.00 -0.77
CA GLN A 71 -13.18 -15.56 -0.92
C GLN A 71 -12.14 -14.65 -0.25
N HIS A 72 -11.03 -15.19 0.23
CA HIS A 72 -10.00 -14.41 0.92
C HIS A 72 -8.75 -14.27 0.06
N ASN A 73 -8.23 -13.05 0.00
CA ASN A 73 -6.94 -12.69 -0.59
C ASN A 73 -6.26 -11.73 0.39
N ARG A 74 -5.28 -12.21 1.15
CA ARG A 74 -4.67 -11.48 2.26
C ARG A 74 -3.15 -11.54 2.18
N THR A 75 -2.50 -10.42 2.35
CA THR A 75 -1.04 -10.35 2.45
C THR A 75 -0.65 -10.14 3.91
N TYR A 76 -0.12 -11.18 4.55
CA TYR A 76 0.33 -11.14 5.94
C TYR A 76 1.71 -10.52 6.04
N ILE A 77 1.91 -9.74 7.10
CA ILE A 77 3.07 -8.87 7.25
C ILE A 77 3.68 -9.03 8.65
N GLU A 78 4.99 -9.19 8.68
CA GLU A 78 5.79 -9.14 9.89
C GLU A 78 7.14 -8.48 9.62
N LEU A 79 7.66 -7.73 10.58
CA LEU A 79 9.06 -7.29 10.56
C LEU A 79 9.85 -8.15 11.53
N ARG A 80 11.03 -8.60 11.14
CA ARG A 80 11.83 -9.56 11.90
C ARG A 80 13.23 -9.04 12.15
N TRP A 81 13.67 -9.18 13.39
CA TRP A 81 15.05 -8.88 13.78
C TRP A 81 15.77 -10.19 14.09
N TYR A 82 16.84 -10.44 13.35
CA TYR A 82 17.69 -11.61 13.46
C TYR A 82 19.03 -11.22 14.05
N ARG A 83 19.56 -12.08 14.92
CA ARG A 83 20.92 -11.97 15.43
C ARG A 83 21.54 -13.35 15.53
N LYS A 84 22.74 -13.50 14.95
CA LYS A 84 23.47 -14.79 14.88
C LYS A 84 22.60 -15.91 14.30
N GLY A 85 21.89 -15.62 13.21
CA GLY A 85 21.03 -16.58 12.51
C GLY A 85 19.75 -16.99 13.24
N LYS A 86 19.39 -16.36 14.37
CA LYS A 86 18.16 -16.65 15.12
C LYS A 86 17.25 -15.43 15.13
N CYS A 87 15.95 -15.64 14.89
CA CYS A 87 14.94 -14.60 15.08
C CYS A 87 14.83 -14.28 16.57
N LYS A 88 14.94 -13.01 16.91
CA LYS A 88 14.97 -12.51 18.29
C LYS A 88 13.80 -11.61 18.62
N GLN A 89 13.29 -10.89 17.63
CA GLN A 89 12.13 -10.03 17.77
C GLN A 89 11.29 -10.07 16.49
N ILE A 90 9.98 -10.05 16.68
CA ILE A 90 9.00 -9.93 15.60
C ILE A 90 8.10 -8.74 15.97
N ILE A 91 7.97 -7.79 15.06
CA ILE A 91 6.93 -6.77 15.12
C ILE A 91 5.77 -7.29 14.28
N LEU A 92 4.62 -7.49 14.93
CA LEU A 92 3.40 -7.92 14.27
C LEU A 92 2.81 -6.75 13.50
N CYS A 93 2.52 -6.97 12.22
CA CYS A 93 1.98 -5.91 11.36
C CYS A 93 0.58 -6.24 10.83
N GLY A 94 -0.03 -7.37 11.19
CA GLY A 94 -1.35 -7.72 10.70
C GLY A 94 -1.31 -8.12 9.23
N TYR A 95 -2.31 -7.73 8.45
CA TYR A 95 -2.37 -8.06 7.03
C TYR A 95 -3.04 -6.97 6.18
N TRP A 96 -2.70 -6.96 4.89
CA TRP A 96 -3.43 -6.22 3.87
C TRP A 96 -4.53 -7.10 3.27
N ASP A 97 -5.80 -6.66 3.31
CA ASP A 97 -6.90 -7.33 2.63
C ASP A 97 -6.94 -6.84 1.17
N ASN A 98 -6.46 -7.67 0.25
CA ASN A 98 -6.36 -7.31 -1.18
C ASN A 98 -7.73 -7.15 -1.85
N ASN A 99 -8.79 -7.77 -1.31
CA ASN A 99 -10.14 -7.65 -1.88
C ASN A 99 -10.80 -6.33 -1.50
N LYS A 100 -10.58 -5.89 -0.26
CA LYS A 100 -11.14 -4.65 0.28
C LYS A 100 -10.20 -3.46 0.14
N ASN A 101 -8.93 -3.70 -0.21
CA ASN A 101 -7.86 -2.70 -0.28
C ASN A 101 -7.74 -1.91 1.02
N ILE A 102 -7.67 -2.63 2.15
CA ILE A 102 -7.54 -2.05 3.49
C ILE A 102 -6.51 -2.80 4.33
N TYR A 103 -5.87 -2.06 5.23
CA TYR A 103 -5.10 -2.62 6.33
C TYR A 103 -6.05 -3.22 7.38
N VAL A 104 -5.69 -4.39 7.93
CA VAL A 104 -6.42 -5.01 9.03
C VAL A 104 -5.45 -5.48 10.12
N PRO A 105 -5.60 -5.01 11.38
CA PRO A 105 -4.87 -5.56 12.51
C PRO A 105 -5.38 -6.97 12.78
N GLU A 106 -4.48 -7.95 12.81
CA GLU A 106 -4.82 -9.35 13.08
C GLU A 106 -5.32 -9.56 14.53
N ASN A 107 -4.81 -8.78 15.48
CA ASN A 107 -5.16 -8.91 16.89
C ASN A 107 -5.36 -7.55 17.56
N LYS A 108 -6.62 -7.18 17.78
CA LYS A 108 -7.04 -5.93 18.45
C LYS A 108 -6.52 -5.71 19.88
N TYR A 109 -5.94 -6.73 20.52
CA TYR A 109 -5.40 -6.64 21.89
C TYR A 109 -3.87 -6.51 21.92
N LYS A 110 -3.21 -6.66 20.77
CA LYS A 110 -1.77 -6.50 20.66
C LYS A 110 -1.48 -5.24 19.86
N LYS A 111 -0.44 -4.51 20.28
CA LYS A 111 0.07 -3.38 19.52
C LYS A 111 0.65 -3.90 18.20
N GLN A 112 0.16 -3.41 17.07
CA GLN A 112 0.62 -3.81 15.74
C GLN A 112 1.11 -2.59 14.96
N TYR A 113 2.04 -2.78 14.02
CA TYR A 113 2.56 -1.68 13.21
C TYR A 113 1.96 -1.72 11.80
N ASP A 114 1.24 -0.68 11.41
CA ASP A 114 0.75 -0.48 10.04
C ASP A 114 1.91 0.05 9.19
N VAL A 115 2.50 -0.82 8.36
CA VAL A 115 3.63 -0.47 7.48
C VAL A 115 3.24 0.54 6.40
N ILE A 116 1.96 0.61 6.01
CA ILE A 116 1.48 1.52 4.97
C ILE A 116 1.38 2.94 5.52
N LYS A 117 0.85 3.08 6.74
CA LYS A 117 0.73 4.39 7.42
C LYS A 117 1.95 4.77 8.24
N LYS A 118 2.87 3.83 8.45
CA LYS A 118 4.07 3.96 9.29
C LYS A 118 3.75 4.33 10.75
N GLU A 119 2.69 3.77 11.32
CA GLU A 119 2.25 4.04 12.69
C GLU A 119 1.82 2.76 13.44
N TYR A 120 1.81 2.83 14.77
CA TYR A 120 1.28 1.73 15.59
C TYR A 120 -0.23 1.88 15.80
N VAL A 121 -0.93 0.76 15.69
CA VAL A 121 -2.38 0.59 15.83
C VAL A 121 -2.74 -0.46 16.89
#